data_AF-A0A3D0STW5-F1
#
_entry.id   AF-A0A3D0STW5-F1
#
_cell.length_a   1.000
_cell.length_b   1.000
_cell.length_c   1.000
_cell.angle_alpha   90.00
_cell.angle_beta   90.00
_cell.angle_gamma   90.00
#
_symmetry.space_group_name_H-M   'P 1'
#
loop_
_entity.id
_entity.type
_entity.pdbx_description
1 polymer ?
#
loop_
_entity_poly.entity_id
_entity_poly.type
_entity_poly.pdbx_seq_one_letter_code
_entity_poly.pdbx_strand_id
1 'polypeptide(L)'
;MQPDDAIDEGKYPVNGMPVTTDESLLQVVTDILLSLQEILGLKDGKVHDDIHRGKTLISDAVVKLGNSFNSLNTQTHAQQQVVASLIQEVSSDGAGSHDDRVSVREIADSMSAILQGFMDMLAQVSAQSNGVITKMEAMTDVVNQTFSLLSNVEMITKQTNLLSLNAFIEAARSGEAGRGFQVVATEMRNLSQSSAKLNEQIRVQVEKSKKIVHETREVVNEMAMRDMNSLKEAQDDSDMLFAKLAVMNEHISNNLSQVSEITRSIDHSVGLAVQSLQFEDIVGQLLTHAGRELSEQDNMLVELRNHLENFTKVMQNGGDSRAALLKLNDHLYKIRQSAVFQKGQPVLQQSMDEGDVELF
;
A
#
# COMPACT_ATOMS: atom_id res chain seq x y z
N MET A 1 -9.93 7.07 -59.03
CA MET A 1 -9.63 8.08 -60.07
C MET A 1 -8.32 7.63 -60.70
N GLN A 2 -8.41 6.91 -61.83
CA GLN A 2 -7.26 6.50 -62.64
C GLN A 2 -6.66 7.73 -63.32
N PRO A 3 -5.35 7.75 -63.59
CA PRO A 3 -4.81 8.37 -64.78
C PRO A 3 -4.45 7.29 -65.81
N ASP A 4 -5.13 7.39 -66.95
CA ASP A 4 -4.68 6.88 -68.25
C ASP A 4 -3.30 7.47 -68.57
N ASP A 5 -2.30 6.62 -68.79
CA ASP A 5 -1.17 6.96 -69.67
C ASP A 5 -1.09 5.88 -70.74
N ALA A 6 -1.80 6.16 -71.84
CA ALA A 6 -1.75 5.39 -73.06
C ALA A 6 -0.36 5.54 -73.70
N ILE A 7 0.27 4.39 -73.94
CA ILE A 7 1.49 4.23 -74.71
C ILE A 7 1.19 4.64 -76.16
N ASP A 8 1.75 5.77 -76.60
CA ASP A 8 1.70 6.22 -78.00
C ASP A 8 2.74 5.46 -78.82
N GLU A 9 2.34 4.31 -79.36
CA GLU A 9 3.01 3.65 -80.47
C GLU A 9 2.69 4.41 -81.77
N GLY A 10 3.60 5.28 -82.22
CA GLY A 10 3.27 6.23 -83.28
C GLY A 10 4.41 6.76 -84.15
N LYS A 11 4.92 5.91 -85.05
CA LYS A 11 5.46 6.24 -86.39
C LYS A 11 6.84 6.89 -86.51
N TYR A 12 7.77 6.06 -87.00
CA TYR A 12 8.90 6.48 -87.85
C TYR A 12 8.39 7.16 -89.14
N PRO A 13 8.95 8.32 -89.55
CA PRO A 13 8.95 8.71 -90.95
C PRO A 13 10.28 8.34 -91.60
N VAL A 14 10.21 7.41 -92.54
CA VAL A 14 11.24 7.21 -93.57
C VAL A 14 11.01 8.29 -94.63
N ASN A 15 11.87 9.30 -94.70
CA ASN A 15 12.06 10.03 -95.95
C ASN A 15 13.46 10.65 -96.05
N GLY A 16 14.13 10.38 -97.17
CA GLY A 16 15.52 10.73 -97.41
C GLY A 16 15.71 12.21 -97.77
N MET A 17 16.58 12.87 -97.02
CA MET A 17 17.47 13.95 -97.45
C MET A 17 18.79 13.76 -96.68
N PRO A 18 19.96 14.14 -97.24
CA PRO A 18 21.23 13.95 -96.57
C PRO A 18 21.31 14.91 -95.39
N VAL A 19 20.89 14.43 -94.21
CA VAL A 19 21.10 15.13 -92.94
C VAL A 19 22.60 15.32 -92.81
N THR A 20 23.03 16.58 -92.86
CA THR A 20 24.40 16.99 -92.62
C THR A 20 24.84 16.40 -91.29
N THR A 21 26.04 15.81 -91.27
CA THR A 21 26.57 15.01 -90.15
C THR A 21 26.53 15.70 -88.78
N ASP A 22 26.44 17.04 -88.74
CA ASP A 22 26.37 17.88 -87.53
C ASP A 22 24.98 17.93 -86.86
N GLU A 23 23.88 17.91 -87.62
CA GLU A 23 22.51 18.07 -87.05
C GLU A 23 22.10 16.83 -86.24
N SER A 24 22.57 15.65 -86.67
CA SER A 24 22.42 14.39 -85.91
C SER A 24 23.29 14.30 -84.65
N LEU A 25 24.43 15.01 -84.63
CA LEU A 25 25.33 15.03 -83.49
C LEU A 25 24.81 15.93 -82.38
N LEU A 26 24.23 17.08 -82.76
CA LEU A 26 23.59 17.99 -81.81
C LEU A 26 22.48 17.29 -81.03
N GLN A 27 21.65 16.49 -81.72
CA GLN A 27 20.58 15.69 -81.11
C GLN A 27 21.13 14.69 -80.09
N VAL A 28 22.19 13.95 -80.43
CA VAL A 28 22.83 12.99 -79.51
C VAL A 28 23.40 13.68 -78.28
N VAL A 29 24.00 14.87 -78.44
CA VAL A 29 24.50 15.65 -77.31
C VAL A 29 23.35 16.14 -76.41
N THR A 30 22.24 16.57 -76.99
CA THR A 30 21.04 16.94 -76.22
C THR A 30 20.47 15.75 -75.44
N ASP A 31 20.38 14.57 -76.06
CA ASP A 31 19.91 13.34 -75.40
C ASP A 31 20.84 12.91 -74.25
N ILE A 32 22.15 13.07 -74.42
CA ILE A 32 23.14 12.84 -73.37
C ILE A 32 22.93 13.82 -72.20
N LEU A 33 22.75 15.12 -72.48
CA LEU A 33 22.54 16.13 -71.43
C LEU A 33 21.24 15.89 -70.66
N LEU A 34 20.16 15.51 -71.34
CA LEU A 34 18.90 15.14 -70.71
C LEU A 34 19.05 13.87 -69.85
N SER A 35 19.72 12.84 -70.38
CA SER A 35 19.97 11.60 -69.63
C SER A 35 20.82 11.85 -68.38
N LEU A 36 21.84 12.72 -68.47
CA LEU A 36 22.64 13.14 -67.33
C LEU A 36 21.80 13.89 -66.28
N GLN A 37 20.95 14.83 -66.73
CA GLN A 37 20.08 15.59 -65.84
C GLN A 37 19.08 14.68 -65.12
N GLU A 38 18.50 13.71 -65.82
CA GLU A 38 17.59 12.72 -65.24
C GLU A 38 18.32 11.82 -64.24
N ILE A 39 19.49 11.25 -64.59
CA ILE A 39 20.28 10.40 -63.70
C ILE A 39 20.67 11.15 -62.42
N LEU A 40 21.06 12.42 -62.53
CA LEU A 40 21.42 13.26 -61.38
C LEU A 40 20.21 13.68 -60.54
N GLY A 41 19.02 13.78 -61.14
CA GLY A 41 17.78 14.15 -60.44
C GLY A 41 16.96 12.98 -59.86
N LEU A 42 17.29 11.73 -60.20
CA LEU A 42 16.41 10.57 -59.94
C LEU A 42 16.36 10.08 -58.49
N LYS A 43 17.26 10.49 -57.58
CA LYS A 43 17.37 9.87 -56.24
C LYS A 43 17.53 10.79 -55.02
N ASP A 44 17.50 12.12 -55.15
CA ASP A 44 17.73 13.03 -54.01
C ASP A 44 16.55 13.09 -53.01
N GLY A 45 15.32 12.90 -53.48
CA GLY A 45 14.12 13.09 -52.64
C GLY A 45 13.88 11.99 -51.60
N LYS A 46 14.20 10.72 -51.91
CA LYS A 46 13.79 9.58 -51.07
C LYS A 46 14.68 9.39 -49.84
N VAL A 47 16.00 9.55 -50.01
CA VAL A 47 16.96 9.59 -48.90
C VAL A 47 16.65 10.78 -47.98
N HIS A 48 16.33 11.93 -48.56
CA HIS A 48 15.94 13.12 -47.79
C HIS A 48 14.67 12.86 -46.97
N ASP A 49 13.64 12.27 -47.57
CA ASP A 49 12.40 11.91 -46.90
C ASP A 49 12.62 10.89 -45.77
N ASP A 50 13.41 9.84 -45.99
CA ASP A 50 13.72 8.82 -44.96
C ASP A 50 14.48 9.44 -43.77
N ILE A 51 15.45 10.33 -44.02
CA ILE A 51 16.18 11.07 -42.99
C ILE A 51 15.25 12.03 -42.24
N HIS A 52 14.38 12.76 -42.96
CA HIS A 52 13.42 13.67 -42.34
C HIS A 52 12.39 12.94 -41.48
N ARG A 53 11.93 11.77 -41.93
CA ARG A 53 11.02 10.91 -41.20
C ARG A 53 11.69 10.34 -39.94
N GLY A 54 12.92 9.84 -40.06
CA GLY A 54 13.73 9.40 -38.92
C GLY A 54 13.91 10.52 -37.88
N LYS A 55 14.26 11.74 -38.32
CA LYS A 55 14.39 12.90 -37.42
C LYS A 55 13.09 13.21 -36.67
N THR A 56 11.95 13.14 -37.36
CA THR A 56 10.64 13.40 -36.75
C THR A 56 10.30 12.34 -35.70
N LEU A 57 10.53 11.06 -36.01
CA LEU A 57 10.32 9.95 -35.07
C LEU A 57 11.19 10.06 -33.82
N ILE A 58 12.48 10.38 -33.98
CA ILE A 58 13.39 10.62 -32.84
C ILE A 58 12.86 11.78 -31.99
N SER A 59 12.46 12.88 -32.62
CA SER A 59 11.97 14.05 -31.88
C SER A 59 10.72 13.73 -31.06
N ASP A 60 9.78 12.98 -31.63
CA ASP A 60 8.55 12.57 -30.93
C ASP A 60 8.87 11.59 -29.78
N ALA A 61 9.70 10.58 -30.03
CA ALA A 61 10.12 9.61 -29.03
C ALA A 61 10.85 10.25 -27.86
N VAL A 62 11.76 11.20 -28.12
CA VAL A 62 12.50 11.94 -27.07
C VAL A 62 11.54 12.76 -26.20
N VAL A 63 10.53 13.41 -26.80
CA VAL A 63 9.52 14.15 -26.04
C VAL A 63 8.67 13.20 -25.18
N LYS A 64 8.19 12.10 -25.74
CA LYS A 64 7.40 11.08 -25.01
C LYS A 64 8.18 10.44 -23.87
N LEU A 65 9.45 10.10 -24.10
CA LEU A 65 10.37 9.60 -23.07
C LEU A 65 10.59 10.63 -21.97
N GLY A 66 10.89 11.89 -22.33
CA GLY A 66 11.09 12.97 -21.38
C GLY A 66 9.88 13.19 -20.47
N ASN A 67 8.68 13.17 -21.05
CA ASN A 67 7.43 13.26 -20.30
C ASN A 67 7.24 12.04 -19.37
N SER A 68 7.45 10.83 -19.88
CA SER A 68 7.32 9.59 -19.09
C SER A 68 8.29 9.55 -17.91
N PHE A 69 9.56 9.91 -18.11
CA PHE A 69 10.55 9.99 -17.04
C PHE A 69 10.21 11.08 -16.01
N ASN A 70 9.70 12.22 -16.44
CA ASN A 70 9.25 13.27 -15.52
C ASN A 70 8.06 12.81 -14.67
N SER A 71 7.07 12.17 -15.29
CA SER A 71 5.93 11.58 -14.59
C SER A 71 6.37 10.49 -13.61
N LEU A 72 7.26 9.58 -14.01
CA LEU A 72 7.84 8.56 -13.13
C LEU A 72 8.55 9.18 -11.94
N ASN A 73 9.36 10.21 -12.16
CA ASN A 73 10.10 10.88 -11.09
C ASN A 73 9.13 11.54 -10.08
N THR A 74 8.14 12.27 -10.57
CA THR A 74 7.12 12.93 -9.74
C THR A 74 6.28 11.90 -8.96
N GLN A 75 5.82 10.84 -9.62
CA GLN A 75 5.04 9.77 -8.99
C GLN A 75 5.85 8.99 -7.95
N THR A 76 7.10 8.68 -8.23
CA THR A 76 8.01 8.00 -7.28
C THR A 76 8.23 8.85 -6.03
N HIS A 77 8.42 10.16 -6.18
CA HIS A 77 8.52 11.06 -5.03
C HIS A 77 7.23 11.12 -4.22
N ALA A 78 6.07 11.18 -4.88
CA ALA A 78 4.78 11.12 -4.19
C ALA A 78 4.62 9.79 -3.43
N GLN A 79 4.99 8.67 -4.05
CA GLN A 79 4.96 7.35 -3.40
C GLN A 79 5.86 7.31 -2.16
N GLN A 80 7.09 7.84 -2.27
CA GLN A 80 8.02 7.93 -1.14
C GLN A 80 7.44 8.73 0.03
N GLN A 81 6.76 9.85 -0.25
CA GLN A 81 6.10 10.65 0.79
C GLN A 81 4.97 9.88 1.48
N VAL A 82 4.09 9.20 0.71
CA VAL A 82 3.01 8.39 1.28
C VAL A 82 3.57 7.24 2.11
N VAL A 83 4.57 6.52 1.61
CA VAL A 83 5.23 5.43 2.35
C VAL A 83 5.92 5.94 3.62
N ALA A 84 6.59 7.08 3.56
CA ALA A 84 7.21 7.70 4.75
C ALA A 84 6.16 8.07 5.80
N SER A 85 5.01 8.61 5.38
CA SER A 85 3.89 8.89 6.29
C SER A 85 3.32 7.61 6.91
N LEU A 86 3.21 6.53 6.13
CA LEU A 86 2.76 5.22 6.61
C LEU A 86 3.71 4.65 7.67
N ILE A 87 5.01 4.74 7.43
CA ILE A 87 6.05 4.30 8.38
C ILE A 87 5.97 5.13 9.64
N GLN A 88 5.81 6.46 9.55
CA GLN A 88 5.74 7.33 10.72
C GLN A 88 4.47 7.07 11.55
N GLU A 89 3.32 6.87 10.90
CA GLU A 89 2.04 6.53 11.57
C GLU A 89 2.18 5.22 12.36
N VAL A 90 2.70 4.16 11.72
CA VAL A 90 2.89 2.84 12.33
C VAL A 90 4.00 2.85 13.40
N SER A 91 5.07 3.64 13.21
CA SER A 91 6.22 3.67 14.13
C SER A 91 6.00 4.58 15.34
N SER A 92 5.12 5.57 15.24
CA SER A 92 4.90 6.56 16.31
C SER A 92 4.20 5.98 17.55
N ASP A 93 3.57 4.80 17.44
CA ASP A 93 2.76 4.19 18.51
C ASP A 93 3.23 2.79 18.96
N GLY A 94 4.32 2.25 18.39
CA GLY A 94 4.72 0.86 18.67
C GLY A 94 6.18 0.57 18.37
N ALA A 95 7.05 0.86 19.32
CA ALA A 95 8.42 0.33 19.32
C ALA A 95 8.38 -1.20 19.45
N GLY A 96 8.45 -1.90 18.31
CA GLY A 96 8.82 -3.31 18.22
C GLY A 96 7.68 -4.26 17.82
N SER A 97 7.66 -4.64 16.54
CA SER A 97 7.41 -6.03 16.12
C SER A 97 7.59 -6.11 14.59
N HIS A 98 8.79 -6.52 14.17
CA HIS A 98 8.95 -7.21 12.90
C HIS A 98 8.52 -8.66 13.15
N ASP A 99 7.48 -9.12 12.45
CA ASP A 99 7.29 -10.50 11.93
C ASP A 99 5.90 -11.14 12.11
N ASP A 100 4.92 -10.52 12.78
CA ASP A 100 3.55 -11.08 12.84
C ASP A 100 2.53 -10.15 12.20
N ARG A 101 2.09 -10.48 10.98
CA ARG A 101 0.94 -9.83 10.31
C ARG A 101 -0.39 -10.28 10.92
N VAL A 102 -0.49 -10.35 12.23
CA VAL A 102 -1.80 -10.37 12.90
C VAL A 102 -2.44 -9.03 12.58
N SER A 103 -3.59 -9.07 11.92
CA SER A 103 -4.26 -7.84 11.51
C SER A 103 -4.57 -6.99 12.74
N VAL A 104 -4.42 -5.67 12.65
CA VAL A 104 -4.82 -4.74 13.72
C VAL A 104 -6.26 -5.04 14.20
N ARG A 105 -7.09 -5.56 13.29
CA ARG A 105 -8.44 -6.06 13.57
C ARG A 105 -8.47 -7.28 14.49
N GLU A 106 -7.65 -8.30 14.28
CA GLU A 106 -7.57 -9.47 15.18
C GLU A 106 -7.04 -9.10 16.56
N ILE A 107 -6.10 -8.15 16.65
CA ILE A 107 -5.65 -7.60 17.93
C ILE A 107 -6.80 -6.89 18.62
N ALA A 108 -7.55 -6.04 17.89
CA ALA A 108 -8.70 -5.35 18.44
C ALA A 108 -9.80 -6.33 18.90
N ASP A 109 -10.12 -7.34 18.10
CA ASP A 109 -11.12 -8.36 18.44
C ASP A 109 -10.69 -9.18 19.68
N SER A 110 -9.41 -9.55 19.75
CA SER A 110 -8.84 -10.28 20.90
C SER A 110 -8.84 -9.43 22.17
N MET A 111 -8.44 -8.15 22.05
CA MET A 111 -8.46 -7.20 23.16
C MET A 111 -9.89 -6.98 23.66
N SER A 112 -10.86 -6.87 22.75
CA SER A 112 -12.28 -6.71 23.08
C SER A 112 -12.80 -7.93 23.83
N ALA A 113 -12.44 -9.15 23.40
CA ALA A 113 -12.80 -10.38 24.09
C ALA A 113 -12.17 -10.48 25.50
N ILE A 114 -10.91 -10.09 25.65
CA ILE A 114 -10.22 -10.07 26.95
C ILE A 114 -10.90 -9.07 27.91
N LEU A 115 -11.22 -7.87 27.41
CA LEU A 115 -11.91 -6.85 28.20
C LEU A 115 -13.30 -7.30 28.62
N GLN A 116 -14.07 -7.90 27.70
CA GLN A 116 -15.39 -8.45 28.03
C GLN A 116 -15.28 -9.52 29.14
N GLY A 117 -14.31 -10.43 29.04
CA GLY A 117 -14.05 -11.42 30.09
C GLY A 117 -13.65 -10.80 31.43
N PHE A 118 -12.88 -9.71 31.40
CA PHE A 118 -12.50 -8.97 32.60
C PHE A 118 -13.71 -8.25 33.24
N MET A 119 -14.61 -7.69 32.41
CA MET A 119 -15.87 -7.11 32.88
C MET A 119 -16.76 -8.14 33.56
N ASP A 120 -16.89 -9.34 32.97
CA ASP A 120 -17.68 -10.42 33.54
C ASP A 120 -17.10 -10.88 34.89
N MET A 121 -15.78 -11.01 34.99
CA MET A 121 -15.08 -11.35 36.23
C MET A 121 -15.34 -10.32 37.32
N LEU A 122 -15.25 -9.03 37.01
CA LEU A 122 -15.48 -7.95 37.97
C LEU A 122 -16.95 -7.81 38.37
N ALA A 123 -17.89 -8.03 37.45
CA ALA A 123 -19.31 -8.12 37.76
C ALA A 123 -19.58 -9.26 38.77
N GLN A 124 -18.91 -10.39 38.60
CA GLN A 124 -18.97 -11.51 39.55
C GLN A 124 -18.39 -11.15 40.92
N VAL A 125 -17.23 -10.48 40.96
CA VAL A 125 -16.62 -9.98 42.20
C VAL A 125 -17.56 -9.00 42.92
N SER A 126 -18.17 -8.06 42.20
CA SER A 126 -19.14 -7.11 42.75
C SER A 126 -20.37 -7.82 43.35
N ALA A 127 -20.93 -8.81 42.66
CA ALA A 127 -22.02 -9.62 43.17
C ALA A 127 -21.62 -10.40 44.44
N GLN A 128 -20.39 -10.94 44.47
CA GLN A 128 -19.84 -11.63 45.63
C GLN A 128 -19.65 -10.68 46.83
N SER A 129 -19.13 -9.48 46.61
CA SER A 129 -18.99 -8.44 47.64
C SER A 129 -20.34 -8.05 48.25
N ASN A 130 -21.38 -7.86 47.43
CA ASN A 130 -22.74 -7.65 47.92
C ASN A 130 -23.24 -8.83 48.78
N GLY A 131 -22.97 -10.06 48.37
CA GLY A 131 -23.31 -11.25 49.15
C GLY A 131 -22.58 -11.31 50.50
N VAL A 132 -21.33 -10.84 50.57
CA VAL A 132 -20.58 -10.71 51.83
C VAL A 132 -21.20 -9.65 52.73
N ILE A 133 -21.60 -8.48 52.18
CA ILE A 133 -22.27 -7.42 52.93
C ILE A 133 -23.57 -7.93 53.57
N THR A 134 -24.42 -8.64 52.82
CA THR A 134 -25.66 -9.23 53.36
C THR A 134 -25.39 -10.23 54.49
N LYS A 135 -24.33 -11.05 54.38
CA LYS A 135 -23.92 -11.97 55.45
C LYS A 135 -23.43 -11.23 56.70
N MET A 136 -22.73 -10.10 56.54
CA MET A 136 -22.28 -9.27 57.66
C MET A 136 -23.46 -8.58 58.37
N GLU A 137 -24.51 -8.21 57.64
CA GLU A 137 -25.76 -7.71 58.22
C GLU A 137 -26.44 -8.78 59.07
N ALA A 138 -26.59 -10.01 58.55
CA ALA A 138 -27.11 -11.13 59.33
C ALA A 138 -26.24 -11.43 60.57
N MET A 139 -24.91 -11.31 60.46
CA MET A 139 -24.00 -11.50 61.59
C MET A 139 -24.16 -10.40 62.65
N THR A 140 -24.45 -9.17 62.23
CA THR A 140 -24.77 -8.05 63.12
C THR A 140 -26.03 -8.34 63.93
N ASP A 141 -27.05 -8.92 63.29
CA ASP A 141 -28.28 -9.34 63.97
C ASP A 141 -28.04 -10.43 65.01
N VAL A 142 -27.23 -11.45 64.67
CA VAL A 142 -26.83 -12.51 65.61
C VAL A 142 -26.08 -11.94 66.82
N VAL A 143 -25.17 -10.98 66.59
CA VAL A 143 -24.44 -10.29 67.67
C VAL A 143 -25.40 -9.50 68.56
N ASN A 144 -26.35 -8.76 67.98
CA ASN A 144 -27.36 -8.01 68.74
C ASN A 144 -28.26 -8.94 69.56
N GLN A 145 -28.68 -10.07 68.99
CA GLN A 145 -29.46 -11.09 69.70
C GLN A 145 -28.65 -11.70 70.85
N THR A 146 -27.35 -11.89 70.67
CA THR A 146 -26.45 -12.36 71.74
C THR A 146 -26.38 -11.35 72.89
N PHE A 147 -26.31 -10.05 72.62
CA PHE A 147 -26.39 -9.02 73.67
C PHE A 147 -27.70 -9.09 74.47
N SER A 148 -28.83 -9.34 73.81
CA SER A 148 -30.13 -9.52 74.48
C SER A 148 -30.10 -10.73 75.43
N LEU A 149 -29.54 -11.86 74.97
CA LEU A 149 -29.38 -13.05 75.81
C LEU A 149 -28.47 -12.81 77.02
N LEU A 150 -27.33 -12.12 76.83
CA LEU A 150 -26.43 -11.75 77.93
C LEU A 150 -27.11 -10.83 78.95
N SER A 151 -27.98 -9.92 78.50
CA SER A 151 -28.76 -9.06 79.39
C SER A 151 -29.76 -9.87 80.22
N ASN A 152 -30.39 -10.89 79.64
CA ASN A 152 -31.29 -11.81 80.35
C ASN A 152 -30.52 -12.65 81.38
N VAL A 153 -29.34 -13.16 81.02
CA VAL A 153 -28.45 -13.89 81.95
C VAL A 153 -28.05 -12.98 83.12
N GLU A 154 -27.71 -11.72 82.86
CA GLU A 154 -27.37 -10.76 83.91
C GLU A 154 -28.54 -10.56 84.90
N MET A 155 -29.77 -10.48 84.39
CA MET A 155 -30.98 -10.37 85.21
C MET A 155 -31.18 -11.62 86.08
N ILE A 156 -31.05 -12.82 85.51
CA ILE A 156 -31.17 -14.10 86.23
C ILE A 156 -30.10 -14.19 87.32
N THR A 157 -28.87 -13.81 87.00
CA THR A 157 -27.76 -13.84 87.96
C THR A 157 -27.98 -12.86 89.11
N LYS A 158 -28.47 -11.64 88.84
CA LYS A 158 -28.85 -10.67 89.89
C LYS A 158 -29.98 -11.18 90.77
N GLN A 159 -31.02 -11.78 90.18
CA GLN A 159 -32.12 -12.39 90.94
C GLN A 159 -31.63 -13.55 91.81
N THR A 160 -30.78 -14.43 91.26
CA THR A 160 -30.18 -15.56 92.00
C THR A 160 -29.31 -15.08 93.15
N ASN A 161 -28.56 -13.99 92.96
CA ASN A 161 -27.79 -13.35 94.02
C ASN A 161 -28.66 -12.81 95.17
N LEU A 162 -29.82 -12.22 94.83
CA LEU A 162 -30.78 -11.71 95.82
C LEU A 162 -31.47 -12.86 96.56
N LEU A 163 -31.86 -13.92 95.85
CA LEU A 163 -32.42 -15.14 96.43
C LEU A 163 -31.45 -15.83 97.38
N SER A 164 -30.18 -15.97 96.98
CA SER A 164 -29.15 -16.57 97.83
C SER A 164 -28.81 -15.71 99.04
N LEU A 165 -28.84 -14.38 98.91
CA LEU A 165 -28.70 -13.46 100.04
C LEU A 165 -29.86 -13.60 101.03
N ASN A 166 -31.10 -13.66 100.55
CA ASN A 166 -32.28 -13.86 101.41
C ASN A 166 -32.21 -15.21 102.13
N ALA A 167 -31.82 -16.27 101.43
CA ALA A 167 -31.61 -17.59 102.03
C ALA A 167 -30.49 -17.60 103.07
N PHE A 168 -29.40 -16.86 102.83
CA PHE A 168 -28.30 -16.71 103.79
C PHE A 168 -28.77 -16.00 105.07
N ILE A 169 -29.57 -14.93 104.94
CA ILE A 169 -30.14 -14.19 106.07
C ILE A 169 -31.06 -15.11 106.90
N GLU A 170 -31.96 -15.87 106.25
CA GLU A 170 -32.90 -16.74 106.96
C GLU A 170 -32.21 -17.96 107.61
N ALA A 171 -31.15 -18.48 106.97
CA ALA A 171 -30.30 -19.51 107.55
C ALA A 171 -29.57 -19.00 108.80
N ALA A 172 -29.06 -17.77 108.79
CA ALA A 172 -28.46 -17.14 109.96
C ALA A 172 -29.48 -16.89 111.09
N ARG A 173 -30.73 -16.53 110.73
CA ARG A 173 -31.83 -16.34 111.69
C ARG A 173 -32.25 -17.63 112.39
N SER A 174 -32.12 -18.77 111.72
CA SER A 174 -32.48 -20.09 112.24
C SER A 174 -31.43 -20.70 113.19
N GLY A 175 -30.32 -20.00 113.46
CA GLY A 175 -29.30 -20.43 114.43
C GLY A 175 -28.62 -21.76 114.03
N GLU A 176 -28.45 -22.69 114.98
CA GLU A 176 -27.78 -23.97 114.72
C GLU A 176 -28.50 -24.85 113.69
N ALA A 177 -29.84 -24.79 113.62
CA ALA A 177 -30.63 -25.56 112.65
C ALA A 177 -30.41 -25.09 111.20
N GLY A 178 -29.91 -23.87 111.00
CA GLY A 178 -29.69 -23.26 109.68
C GLY A 178 -28.28 -23.45 109.10
N ARG A 179 -27.31 -24.02 109.84
CA ARG A 179 -25.89 -24.09 109.40
C ARG A 179 -25.71 -24.77 108.04
N GLY A 180 -26.45 -25.85 107.76
CA GLY A 180 -26.40 -26.53 106.45
C GLY A 180 -26.93 -25.66 105.30
N PHE A 181 -28.03 -24.94 105.52
CA PHE A 181 -28.59 -23.99 104.55
C PHE A 181 -27.67 -22.79 104.30
N GLN A 182 -26.93 -22.36 105.33
CA GLN A 182 -25.99 -21.24 105.21
C GLN A 182 -24.83 -21.57 104.26
N VAL A 183 -24.32 -22.80 104.30
CA VAL A 183 -23.27 -23.27 103.36
C VAL A 183 -23.80 -23.27 101.92
N VAL A 184 -25.00 -23.81 101.70
CA VAL A 184 -25.63 -23.86 100.36
C VAL A 184 -25.91 -22.44 99.83
N ALA A 185 -26.41 -21.54 100.67
CA ALA A 185 -26.68 -20.15 100.28
C ALA A 185 -25.40 -19.39 99.92
N THR A 186 -24.30 -19.65 100.65
CA THR A 186 -22.97 -19.08 100.34
C THR A 186 -22.46 -19.60 99.00
N GLU A 187 -22.59 -20.90 98.73
CA GLU A 187 -22.17 -21.48 97.46
C GLU A 187 -23.00 -20.97 96.28
N MET A 188 -24.33 -20.84 96.44
CA MET A 188 -25.19 -20.21 95.42
C MET A 188 -24.79 -18.75 95.15
N ARG A 189 -24.42 -17.99 96.19
CA ARG A 189 -23.96 -16.61 96.04
C ARG A 189 -22.65 -16.54 95.26
N ASN A 190 -21.67 -17.38 95.59
CA ASN A 190 -20.39 -17.48 94.89
C ASN A 190 -20.57 -17.89 93.42
N LEU A 191 -21.47 -18.84 93.14
CA LEU A 191 -21.82 -19.28 91.79
C LEU A 191 -22.45 -18.15 90.99
N SER A 192 -23.37 -17.38 91.59
CA SER A 192 -23.96 -16.19 90.98
C SER A 192 -22.89 -15.14 90.64
N GLN A 193 -21.99 -14.81 91.57
CA GLN A 193 -20.91 -13.85 91.30
C GLN A 193 -19.97 -14.32 90.18
N SER A 194 -19.65 -15.60 90.17
CA SER A 194 -18.84 -16.21 89.10
C SER A 194 -19.56 -16.17 87.76
N SER A 195 -20.86 -16.43 87.73
CA SER A 195 -21.70 -16.32 86.54
C SER A 195 -21.77 -14.89 86.01
N ALA A 196 -21.89 -13.88 86.90
CA ALA A 196 -21.86 -12.47 86.52
C ALA A 196 -20.53 -12.09 85.87
N LYS A 197 -19.40 -12.53 86.45
CA LYS A 197 -18.07 -12.29 85.90
C LYS A 197 -17.88 -12.95 84.53
N LEU A 198 -18.35 -14.19 84.37
CA LEU A 198 -18.31 -14.90 83.09
C LEU A 198 -19.18 -14.18 82.04
N ASN A 199 -20.38 -13.74 82.42
CA ASN A 199 -21.29 -13.00 81.55
C ASN A 199 -20.63 -11.70 81.03
N GLU A 200 -19.92 -10.98 81.90
CA GLU A 200 -19.16 -9.78 81.52
C GLU A 200 -18.01 -10.10 80.56
N GLN A 201 -17.26 -11.18 80.80
CA GLN A 201 -16.21 -11.61 79.87
C GLN A 201 -16.76 -11.97 78.48
N ILE A 202 -17.92 -12.64 78.42
CA ILE A 202 -18.59 -12.94 77.14
C ILE A 202 -19.04 -11.63 76.47
N ARG A 203 -19.59 -10.67 77.24
CA ARG A 203 -20.01 -9.36 76.73
C ARG A 203 -18.86 -8.62 76.04
N VAL A 204 -17.69 -8.56 76.66
CA VAL A 204 -16.48 -7.96 76.07
C VAL A 204 -16.08 -8.68 74.77
N GLN A 205 -16.18 -10.01 74.72
CA GLN A 205 -15.83 -10.76 73.51
C GLN A 205 -16.83 -10.55 72.36
N VAL A 206 -18.12 -10.41 72.68
CA VAL A 206 -19.17 -10.09 71.72
C VAL A 206 -19.04 -8.65 71.22
N GLU A 207 -18.66 -7.69 72.06
CA GLU A 207 -18.33 -6.32 71.63
C GLU A 207 -17.16 -6.28 70.64
N LYS A 208 -16.09 -7.04 70.92
CA LYS A 208 -14.99 -7.19 69.96
C LYS A 208 -15.45 -7.78 68.64
N SER A 209 -16.31 -8.80 68.69
CA SER A 209 -16.88 -9.42 67.49
C SER A 209 -17.72 -8.43 66.69
N LYS A 210 -18.54 -7.61 67.35
CA LYS A 210 -19.30 -6.52 66.72
C LYS A 210 -18.39 -5.55 65.98
N LYS A 211 -17.29 -5.14 66.62
CA LYS A 211 -16.31 -4.23 66.02
C LYS A 211 -15.68 -4.82 64.76
N ILE A 212 -15.24 -6.08 64.82
CA ILE A 212 -14.63 -6.79 63.69
C ILE A 212 -15.62 -6.91 62.52
N VAL A 213 -16.89 -7.24 62.78
CA VAL A 213 -17.93 -7.31 61.74
C VAL A 213 -18.14 -5.95 61.07
N HIS A 214 -18.17 -4.87 61.85
CA HIS A 214 -18.31 -3.52 61.32
C HIS A 214 -17.11 -3.10 60.46
N GLU A 215 -15.89 -3.28 60.96
CA GLU A 215 -14.64 -3.00 60.22
C GLU A 215 -14.57 -3.82 58.92
N THR A 216 -14.95 -5.10 58.97
CA THR A 216 -14.96 -5.97 57.78
C THR A 216 -15.97 -5.47 56.74
N ARG A 217 -17.14 -5.01 57.17
CA ARG A 217 -18.15 -4.43 56.28
C ARG A 217 -17.62 -3.17 55.58
N GLU A 218 -16.94 -2.28 56.29
CA GLU A 218 -16.36 -1.07 55.71
C GLU A 218 -15.30 -1.40 54.65
N VAL A 219 -14.37 -2.32 54.96
CA VAL A 219 -13.33 -2.75 54.02
C VAL A 219 -13.92 -3.37 52.74
N VAL A 220 -14.94 -4.21 52.87
CA VAL A 220 -15.61 -4.83 51.71
C VAL A 220 -16.32 -3.78 50.85
N ASN A 221 -16.94 -2.78 51.47
CA ASN A 221 -17.62 -1.71 50.76
C ASN A 221 -16.62 -0.80 50.01
N GLU A 222 -15.52 -0.42 50.66
CA GLU A 222 -14.43 0.34 50.01
C GLU A 222 -13.81 -0.42 48.83
N MET A 223 -13.59 -1.73 48.99
CA MET A 223 -13.07 -2.59 47.94
C MET A 223 -14.02 -2.61 46.73
N ALA A 224 -15.32 -2.83 46.95
CA ALA A 224 -16.31 -2.83 45.88
C ALA A 224 -16.38 -1.49 45.13
N MET A 225 -16.27 -0.36 45.84
CA MET A 225 -16.25 0.97 45.21
C MET A 225 -14.98 1.21 44.40
N ARG A 226 -13.81 0.81 44.91
CA ARG A 226 -12.54 0.93 44.19
C ARG A 226 -12.53 0.09 42.92
N ASP A 227 -12.93 -1.17 43.01
CA ASP A 227 -12.97 -2.08 41.86
C ASP A 227 -13.89 -1.55 40.76
N MET A 228 -15.04 -0.97 41.12
CA MET A 228 -15.97 -0.36 40.17
C MET A 228 -15.38 0.88 39.48
N ASN A 229 -14.66 1.72 40.21
CA ASN A 229 -14.03 2.91 39.62
C ASN A 229 -12.89 2.52 38.67
N SER A 230 -12.02 1.59 39.08
CA SER A 230 -10.94 1.09 38.24
C SER A 230 -11.47 0.40 36.97
N LEU A 231 -12.62 -0.29 37.06
CA LEU A 231 -13.30 -0.86 35.90
C LEU A 231 -13.73 0.23 34.91
N LYS A 232 -14.34 1.30 35.41
CA LYS A 232 -14.81 2.39 34.56
C LYS A 232 -13.65 3.10 33.86
N GLU A 233 -12.55 3.34 34.57
CA GLU A 233 -11.34 3.91 33.97
C GLU A 233 -10.76 2.98 32.89
N ALA A 234 -10.64 1.68 33.16
CA ALA A 234 -10.15 0.71 32.17
C ALA A 234 -11.07 0.61 30.94
N GLN A 235 -12.39 0.77 31.13
CA GLN A 235 -13.36 0.83 30.04
C GLN A 235 -13.16 2.09 29.19
N ASP A 236 -13.10 3.26 29.81
CA ASP A 236 -12.92 4.53 29.11
C ASP A 236 -11.59 4.54 28.32
N ASP A 237 -10.50 4.04 28.92
CA ASP A 237 -9.20 3.89 28.25
C ASP A 237 -9.26 2.93 27.06
N SER A 238 -9.99 1.83 27.19
CA SER A 238 -10.14 0.85 26.11
C SER A 238 -10.97 1.40 24.96
N ASP A 239 -12.08 2.07 25.25
CA ASP A 239 -12.92 2.72 24.24
C ASP A 239 -12.11 3.76 23.44
N MET A 240 -11.26 4.53 24.13
CA MET A 240 -10.33 5.47 23.49
C MET A 240 -9.31 4.75 22.59
N LEU A 241 -8.71 3.65 23.06
CA LEU A 241 -7.78 2.85 22.27
C LEU A 241 -8.45 2.26 21.01
N PHE A 242 -9.67 1.74 21.13
CA PHE A 242 -10.42 1.23 19.97
C PHE A 242 -10.73 2.32 18.96
N ALA A 243 -11.13 3.51 19.42
CA ALA A 243 -11.36 4.65 18.54
C ALA A 243 -10.08 5.05 17.78
N LYS A 244 -8.93 5.09 18.48
CA LYS A 244 -7.63 5.39 17.86
C LYS A 244 -7.21 4.33 16.85
N LEU A 245 -7.37 3.05 17.18
CA LEU A 245 -7.09 1.94 16.26
C LEU A 245 -7.97 1.96 15.01
N ALA A 246 -9.26 2.29 15.16
CA ALA A 246 -10.18 2.38 14.03
C ALA A 246 -9.75 3.48 13.04
N VAL A 247 -9.43 4.68 13.55
CA VAL A 247 -8.93 5.81 12.75
C VAL A 247 -7.61 5.44 12.07
N MET A 248 -6.67 4.83 12.80
CA MET A 248 -5.39 4.40 12.25
C MET A 248 -5.57 3.38 11.11
N ASN A 249 -6.49 2.42 11.26
CA ASN A 249 -6.75 1.41 10.23
C ASN A 249 -7.39 2.02 8.96
N GLU A 250 -8.26 3.01 9.11
CA GLU A 250 -8.81 3.78 8.00
C GLU A 250 -7.71 4.55 7.25
N HIS A 251 -6.82 5.24 7.98
CA HIS A 251 -5.67 5.93 7.40
C HIS A 251 -4.72 4.99 6.65
N ILE A 252 -4.38 3.84 7.24
CA ILE A 252 -3.53 2.83 6.58
C ILE A 252 -4.19 2.34 5.29
N SER A 253 -5.50 2.06 5.31
CA SER A 253 -6.25 1.61 4.13
C SER A 253 -6.26 2.67 3.02
N ASN A 254 -6.49 3.93 3.38
CA ASN A 254 -6.48 5.05 2.42
C ASN A 254 -5.09 5.25 1.80
N ASN A 255 -4.04 5.24 2.61
CA ASN A 255 -2.67 5.38 2.11
C ASN A 255 -2.24 4.19 1.25
N LEU A 256 -2.63 2.95 1.58
CA LEU A 256 -2.40 1.77 0.73
C LEU A 256 -3.12 1.89 -0.61
N SER A 257 -4.35 2.41 -0.62
CA SER A 257 -5.08 2.69 -1.86
C SER A 257 -4.34 3.72 -2.72
N GLN A 258 -3.85 4.81 -2.12
CA GLN A 258 -3.06 5.83 -2.82
C GLN A 258 -1.76 5.24 -3.39
N VAL A 259 -1.03 4.43 -2.63
CA VAL A 259 0.17 3.73 -3.13
C VAL A 259 -0.17 2.84 -4.32
N SER A 260 -1.28 2.10 -4.26
CA SER A 260 -1.71 1.24 -5.38
C SER A 260 -2.05 2.04 -6.63
N GLU A 261 -2.69 3.20 -6.49
CA GLU A 261 -2.99 4.09 -7.62
C GLU A 261 -1.72 4.68 -8.23
N ILE A 262 -0.79 5.14 -7.40
CA ILE A 262 0.51 5.65 -7.86
C ILE A 262 1.30 4.55 -8.60
N THR A 263 1.31 3.32 -8.08
CA THR A 263 1.96 2.18 -8.76
C THR A 263 1.38 1.93 -10.14
N ARG A 264 0.05 1.94 -10.30
CA ARG A 264 -0.57 1.80 -11.64
C ARG A 264 -0.18 2.92 -12.59
N SER A 265 -0.05 4.14 -12.08
CA SER A 265 0.38 5.30 -12.87
C SER A 265 1.84 5.20 -13.29
N ILE A 266 2.70 4.65 -12.42
CA ILE A 266 4.09 4.31 -12.71
C ILE A 266 4.15 3.25 -13.81
N ASP A 267 3.40 2.14 -13.67
CA ASP A 267 3.35 1.08 -14.67
C ASP A 267 2.93 1.60 -16.05
N HIS A 268 1.92 2.48 -16.08
CA HIS A 268 1.50 3.14 -17.33
C HIS A 268 2.62 4.01 -17.93
N SER A 269 3.32 4.78 -17.11
CA SER A 269 4.43 5.63 -17.55
C SER A 269 5.63 4.82 -18.04
N VAL A 270 5.92 3.67 -17.40
CA VAL A 270 6.92 2.71 -17.87
C VAL A 270 6.51 2.12 -19.22
N GLY A 271 5.24 1.72 -19.38
CA GLY A 271 4.71 1.19 -20.65
C GLY A 271 4.89 2.17 -21.80
N LEU A 272 4.55 3.45 -21.60
CA LEU A 272 4.78 4.50 -22.59
C LEU A 272 6.26 4.73 -22.91
N ALA A 273 7.14 4.66 -21.90
CA ALA A 273 8.57 4.78 -22.10
C ALA A 273 9.13 3.61 -22.94
N VAL A 274 8.71 2.38 -22.64
CA VAL A 274 9.11 1.17 -23.39
C VAL A 274 8.61 1.23 -24.83
N GLN A 275 7.35 1.62 -25.05
CA GLN A 275 6.82 1.82 -26.40
C GLN A 275 7.63 2.87 -27.16
N SER A 276 7.96 3.97 -26.48
CA SER A 276 8.72 5.06 -27.09
C SER A 276 10.13 4.64 -27.50
N LEU A 277 10.76 3.66 -26.82
CA LEU A 277 12.07 3.11 -27.18
C LEU A 277 12.09 2.35 -28.53
N GLN A 278 10.95 1.89 -29.02
CA GLN A 278 10.85 1.19 -30.31
C GLN A 278 11.26 2.08 -31.50
N PHE A 279 11.34 3.41 -31.32
CA PHE A 279 11.85 4.32 -32.34
C PHE A 279 13.26 3.97 -32.80
N GLU A 280 14.09 3.39 -31.93
CA GLU A 280 15.46 3.01 -32.26
C GLU A 280 15.49 2.00 -33.42
N ASP A 281 14.63 0.99 -33.37
CA ASP A 281 14.55 -0.04 -34.41
C ASP A 281 14.04 0.55 -35.73
N ILE A 282 12.97 1.36 -35.67
CA ILE A 282 12.40 2.01 -36.87
C ILE A 282 13.42 2.95 -37.52
N VAL A 283 14.11 3.77 -36.73
CA VAL A 283 15.15 4.69 -37.21
C VAL A 283 16.34 3.90 -37.76
N GLY A 284 16.75 2.81 -37.11
CA GLY A 284 17.81 1.93 -37.58
C GLY A 284 17.50 1.33 -38.96
N GLN A 285 16.25 0.91 -39.18
CA GLN A 285 15.79 0.43 -40.48
C GLN A 285 15.79 1.53 -41.55
N LEU A 286 15.26 2.73 -41.23
CA LEU A 286 15.26 3.88 -42.14
C LEU A 286 16.70 4.30 -42.53
N LEU A 287 17.62 4.34 -41.57
CA LEU A 287 19.03 4.70 -41.84
C LEU A 287 19.75 3.62 -42.66
N THR A 288 19.48 2.35 -42.41
CA THR A 288 20.03 1.24 -43.22
C THR A 288 19.51 1.33 -44.66
N HIS A 289 18.23 1.64 -44.83
CA HIS A 289 17.61 1.84 -46.13
C HIS A 289 18.21 3.04 -46.87
N ALA A 290 18.30 4.20 -46.22
CA ALA A 290 18.93 5.40 -46.77
C ALA A 290 20.41 5.18 -47.13
N GLY A 291 21.15 4.44 -46.29
CA GLY A 291 22.55 4.08 -46.56
C GLY A 291 22.71 3.18 -47.78
N ARG A 292 21.79 2.22 -47.99
CA ARG A 292 21.76 1.41 -49.22
C ARG A 292 21.46 2.25 -50.45
N GLU A 293 20.48 3.16 -50.37
CA GLU A 293 20.16 4.05 -51.50
C GLU A 293 21.33 4.98 -51.86
N LEU A 294 22.02 5.53 -50.86
CA LEU A 294 23.24 6.33 -51.07
C LEU A 294 24.38 5.52 -51.68
N SER A 295 24.60 4.28 -51.24
CA SER A 295 25.64 3.41 -51.82
C SER A 295 25.33 3.05 -53.27
N GLU A 296 24.06 2.81 -53.60
CA GLU A 296 23.63 2.60 -54.99
C GLU A 296 23.83 3.84 -55.84
N GLN A 297 23.56 5.04 -55.29
CA GLN A 297 23.81 6.30 -55.97
C GLN A 297 25.32 6.54 -56.21
N ASP A 298 26.16 6.27 -55.22
CA ASP A 298 27.62 6.38 -55.36
C ASP A 298 28.15 5.44 -56.46
N ASN A 299 27.67 4.19 -56.48
CA ASN A 299 28.03 3.24 -57.53
C ASN A 299 27.61 3.73 -58.93
N MET A 300 26.41 4.31 -59.08
CA MET A 300 25.97 4.90 -60.34
C MET A 300 26.82 6.11 -60.76
N LEU A 301 27.20 6.98 -59.81
CA LEU A 301 28.07 8.12 -60.09
C LEU A 301 29.48 7.69 -60.49
N VAL A 302 30.02 6.63 -59.86
CA VAL A 302 31.30 6.02 -60.23
C VAL A 302 31.23 5.42 -61.65
N GLU A 303 30.15 4.70 -61.98
CA GLU A 303 29.92 4.16 -63.32
C GLU A 303 29.85 5.29 -64.36
N LEU A 304 29.06 6.33 -64.06
CA LEU A 304 28.94 7.52 -64.90
C LEU A 304 30.30 8.20 -65.14
N ARG A 305 31.08 8.42 -64.08
CA ARG A 305 32.44 8.97 -64.17
C ARG A 305 33.32 8.14 -65.08
N ASN A 306 33.31 6.81 -64.93
CA ASN A 306 34.13 5.92 -65.74
C ASN A 306 33.76 6.00 -67.24
N HIS A 307 32.47 6.11 -67.57
CA HIS A 307 32.02 6.29 -68.95
C HIS A 307 32.45 7.64 -69.54
N LEU A 308 32.36 8.72 -68.77
CA LEU A 308 32.82 10.05 -69.18
C LEU A 308 34.35 10.11 -69.33
N GLU A 309 35.12 9.48 -68.45
CA GLU A 309 36.57 9.36 -68.58
C GLU A 309 36.98 8.57 -69.83
N ASN A 310 36.30 7.45 -70.10
CA ASN A 310 36.53 6.64 -71.30
C ASN A 310 36.21 7.43 -72.58
N PHE A 311 35.10 8.17 -72.59
CA PHE A 311 34.77 9.08 -73.69
C PHE A 311 35.89 10.11 -73.89
N THR A 312 36.34 10.76 -72.83
CA THR A 312 37.40 11.79 -72.87
C THR A 312 38.72 11.22 -73.41
N LYS A 313 39.12 10.01 -72.97
CA LYS A 313 40.32 9.31 -73.47
C LYS A 313 40.24 8.99 -74.97
N VAL A 314 39.08 8.54 -75.46
CA VAL A 314 38.88 8.27 -76.90
C VAL A 314 39.03 9.56 -77.71
N MET A 315 38.47 10.66 -77.22
CA MET A 315 38.57 11.97 -77.88
C MET A 315 40.00 12.53 -77.88
N GLN A 316 40.75 12.38 -76.79
CA GLN A 316 42.15 12.82 -76.70
C GLN A 316 43.09 12.04 -77.64
N ASN A 317 42.79 10.77 -77.91
CA ASN A 317 43.57 9.93 -78.80
C ASN A 317 43.21 10.09 -80.29
N GLY A 318 42.41 11.10 -80.65
CA GLY A 318 41.98 11.35 -82.03
C GLY A 318 40.96 10.34 -82.56
N GLY A 319 40.19 9.70 -81.67
CA GLY A 319 39.13 8.77 -82.05
C GLY A 319 37.93 9.45 -82.73
N ASP A 320 37.07 8.64 -83.36
CA ASP A 320 35.85 9.13 -84.01
C ASP A 320 34.85 9.69 -82.99
N SER A 321 34.67 11.01 -83.00
CA SER A 321 33.76 11.77 -82.14
C SER A 321 32.32 11.26 -82.20
N ARG A 322 31.85 10.86 -83.39
CA ARG A 322 30.47 10.40 -83.58
C ARG A 322 30.26 9.03 -82.96
N ALA A 323 31.20 8.12 -83.20
CA ALA A 323 31.14 6.79 -82.59
C ALA A 323 31.27 6.84 -81.06
N ALA A 324 32.09 7.74 -80.54
CA ALA A 324 32.27 7.94 -79.10
C ALA A 324 31.00 8.50 -78.43
N LEU A 325 30.34 9.50 -79.04
CA LEU A 325 29.09 10.06 -78.54
C LEU A 325 27.93 9.05 -78.56
N LEU A 326 27.79 8.26 -79.63
CA LEU A 326 26.77 7.21 -79.69
C LEU A 326 26.97 6.13 -78.62
N LYS A 327 28.22 5.72 -78.37
CA LYS A 327 28.54 4.78 -77.28
C LYS A 327 28.26 5.34 -75.89
N LEU A 328 28.56 6.63 -75.67
CA LEU A 328 28.24 7.29 -74.40
C LEU A 328 26.73 7.36 -74.19
N ASN A 329 25.97 7.72 -75.22
CA ASN A 329 24.51 7.77 -75.16
C ASN A 329 23.89 6.39 -74.83
N ASP A 330 24.38 5.30 -75.45
CA ASP A 330 23.92 3.94 -75.14
C ASP A 330 24.21 3.51 -73.70
N HIS A 331 25.39 3.84 -73.17
CA HIS A 331 25.72 3.57 -71.77
C HIS A 331 24.86 4.38 -70.79
N LEU A 332 24.62 5.67 -71.06
CA LEU A 332 23.75 6.50 -70.24
C LEU A 332 22.30 6.01 -70.27
N TYR A 333 21.82 5.54 -71.42
CA TYR A 333 20.50 4.93 -71.55
C TYR A 333 20.34 3.68 -70.67
N LYS A 334 21.38 2.83 -70.60
CA LYS A 334 21.41 1.63 -69.74
C LYS A 334 21.39 1.97 -68.25
N ILE A 335 22.23 2.91 -67.82
CA ILE A 335 22.26 3.39 -66.42
C ILE A 335 20.89 3.95 -66.02
N ARG A 336 20.25 4.71 -66.92
CA ARG A 336 18.90 5.25 -66.70
C ARG A 336 17.86 4.13 -66.54
N GLN A 337 17.84 3.12 -67.41
CA GLN A 337 16.89 2.02 -67.29
C GLN A 337 17.04 1.27 -65.96
N SER A 338 18.27 1.00 -65.51
CA SER A 338 18.51 0.36 -64.21
C SER A 338 18.04 1.22 -63.03
N ALA A 339 18.23 2.55 -63.11
CA ALA A 339 17.81 3.47 -62.07
C ALA A 339 16.28 3.58 -61.94
N VAL A 340 15.56 3.56 -63.07
CA VAL A 340 14.08 3.63 -63.10
C VAL A 340 13.44 2.34 -62.59
N PHE A 341 13.99 1.17 -62.92
CA PHE A 341 13.45 -0.12 -62.46
C PHE A 341 13.51 -0.28 -60.94
N GLN A 342 14.55 0.26 -60.30
CA GLN A 342 14.72 0.20 -58.84
C GLN A 342 13.78 1.15 -58.08
N LYS A 343 13.26 2.21 -58.72
CA LYS A 343 12.35 3.19 -58.10
C LYS A 343 10.98 2.58 -57.72
N GLY A 344 10.62 1.44 -58.30
CA GLY A 344 9.31 0.79 -58.12
C GLY A 344 9.17 -0.18 -56.94
N GLN A 345 10.20 -0.38 -56.11
CA GLN A 345 10.07 -1.27 -54.94
C GLN A 345 9.47 -0.54 -53.73
N PRO A 346 8.32 -1.00 -53.19
CA PRO A 346 7.67 -0.39 -52.04
C PRO A 346 8.45 -0.70 -50.75
N VAL A 347 8.61 0.30 -49.87
CA VAL A 347 9.26 0.13 -48.56
C VAL A 347 8.20 0.14 -47.45
N LEU A 348 8.42 -0.80 -46.51
CA LEU A 348 7.54 -1.27 -45.45
C LEU A 348 7.21 -0.25 -44.34
N GLN A 349 6.05 -0.51 -43.72
CA GLN A 349 5.46 -0.03 -42.46
C GLN A 349 5.47 1.48 -42.15
N GLN A 350 4.26 2.03 -42.00
CA GLN A 350 4.02 3.48 -41.93
C GLN A 350 3.81 4.02 -40.51
N SER A 351 3.56 3.19 -39.50
CA SER A 351 3.18 3.68 -38.16
C SER A 351 3.68 2.81 -37.01
N MET A 352 3.96 3.45 -35.88
CA MET A 352 4.22 2.81 -34.57
C MET A 352 2.98 2.09 -34.00
N ASP A 353 1.77 2.44 -34.45
CA ASP A 353 0.50 1.88 -33.92
C ASP A 353 0.16 0.48 -34.48
N GLU A 354 0.89 -0.05 -35.45
CA GLU A 354 0.60 -1.37 -36.06
C GLU A 354 1.18 -2.56 -35.30
N GLY A 355 1.79 -2.33 -34.13
CA GLY A 355 2.32 -3.38 -33.26
C GLY A 355 1.65 -3.34 -31.89
N ASP A 356 0.44 -3.88 -31.77
CA ASP A 356 -0.12 -4.21 -30.47
C ASP A 356 0.84 -5.20 -29.79
N VAL A 357 1.52 -4.72 -28.75
CA VAL A 357 2.27 -5.58 -27.86
C VAL A 357 1.25 -6.23 -26.94
N GLU A 358 0.88 -7.48 -27.22
CA GLU A 358 0.32 -8.36 -26.21
C GLU A 358 1.36 -8.53 -25.09
N LEU A 359 1.21 -7.73 -24.04
CA LEU A 359 1.94 -7.88 -22.79
C LEU A 359 1.29 -9.03 -22.01
N PHE A 360 2.07 -10.09 -21.76
CA PHE A 360 1.75 -11.17 -20.82
C PHE A 360 1.73 -10.68 -19.38
#